data_AF-A0A1R4H4A1-F1
#
_entry.id   AF-A0A1R4H4A1-F1
#
_cell.length_a   1.000
_cell.length_b   1.000
_cell.length_c   1.000
_cell.angle_alpha   90.00
_cell.angle_beta   90.00
_cell.angle_gamma   90.00
#
_symmetry.space_group_name_H-M   'P 1'
#
loop_
_entity.id
_entity.type
_entity.pdbx_description
1 polymer ?
#
loop_
_entity_poly.entity_id
_entity_poly.type
_entity_poly.pdbx_seq_one_letter_code
_entity_poly.pdbx_strand_id
1 'polypeptide(L)'
;MQPYIFLDLDDTLFQTLRKCTEEDHPRLQLRATLPDGTPNSFATHKQQWLWQWLAKDFKMVAVTARDFHAFERVDLPFQEEVVLNHGAVILDRQRNVDAVWMVKMQRALPAYHEKLLAVWEAVKAHCAADPGFRLRLVNDFDMTWYGVIKHRLGTEAVLLPILQLIETHEHLMDGSLYWHLNGNNLAILPKIINKQDAVDYLIKNYKQQYPDILTIAAGDSKSDAAFMGLCDYAFIPTNTQLFKALAASVA
;
A
#
# COMPACT_ATOMS: atom_id res chain seq x y z
N MET A 1 10.61 -27.14 0.61
CA MET A 1 10.49 -25.73 1.03
C MET A 1 10.00 -24.90 -0.14
N GLN A 2 8.81 -24.31 -0.06
CA GLN A 2 8.28 -23.40 -1.09
C GLN A 2 8.50 -21.94 -0.63
N PRO A 3 9.36 -21.17 -1.31
CA PRO A 3 9.63 -19.78 -0.94
C PRO A 3 8.59 -18.81 -1.55
N TYR A 4 8.02 -17.96 -0.70
CA TYR A 4 7.16 -16.84 -1.06
C TYR A 4 7.78 -15.53 -0.56
N ILE A 5 7.61 -14.46 -1.33
CA ILE A 5 7.91 -13.09 -0.88
C ILE A 5 6.71 -12.17 -1.09
N PHE A 6 6.31 -11.49 -0.02
CA PHE A 6 5.26 -10.47 -0.02
C PHE A 6 5.90 -9.08 -0.20
N LEU A 7 5.55 -8.39 -1.29
CA LEU A 7 6.24 -7.18 -1.71
C LEU A 7 5.29 -6.00 -1.74
N ASP A 8 5.55 -4.99 -0.90
CA ASP A 8 5.10 -3.65 -1.22
C ASP A 8 5.76 -3.13 -2.52
N LEU A 9 5.16 -2.13 -3.16
CA LEU A 9 5.53 -1.67 -4.49
C LEU A 9 6.25 -0.31 -4.48
N ASP A 10 5.49 0.75 -4.20
CA ASP A 10 6.00 2.13 -4.25
C ASP A 10 6.98 2.36 -3.10
N ASP A 11 8.12 2.99 -3.41
CA ASP A 11 9.25 3.23 -2.50
C ASP A 11 9.96 1.97 -1.98
N THR A 12 9.43 0.77 -2.28
CA THR A 12 10.08 -0.54 -2.07
C THR A 12 10.82 -1.01 -3.34
N LEU A 13 10.08 -1.28 -4.43
CA LEU A 13 10.60 -1.81 -5.69
C LEU A 13 10.88 -0.72 -6.74
N PHE A 14 10.20 0.42 -6.64
CA PHE A 14 10.34 1.56 -7.53
C PHE A 14 9.77 2.82 -6.89
N GLN A 15 10.09 3.99 -7.42
CA GLN A 15 9.63 5.27 -6.86
C GLN A 15 9.39 6.31 -7.95
N THR A 16 8.64 7.37 -7.62
CA THR A 16 8.44 8.49 -8.54
C THR A 16 9.77 9.15 -8.92
N LEU A 17 9.90 9.67 -10.15
CA LEU A 17 11.14 10.29 -10.65
C LEU A 17 11.81 11.27 -9.68
N ARG A 18 11.03 12.15 -9.03
CA ARG A 18 11.53 13.15 -8.07
C ARG A 18 12.25 12.58 -6.84
N LYS A 19 12.15 11.26 -6.60
CA LYS A 19 12.80 10.54 -5.49
C LYS A 19 14.07 9.81 -5.94
N CYS A 20 14.37 9.80 -7.24
CA CYS A 20 15.62 9.27 -7.78
C CYS A 20 16.72 10.32 -7.69
N THR A 21 17.97 9.87 -7.55
CA THR A 21 19.15 10.75 -7.55
C THR A 21 19.69 10.93 -8.97
N GLU A 22 20.45 12.00 -9.22
CA GLU A 22 21.14 12.23 -10.51
C GLU A 22 22.00 11.03 -10.96
N GLU A 23 22.60 10.29 -10.03
CA GLU A 23 23.39 9.09 -10.32
C GLU A 23 22.54 7.92 -10.86
N ASP A 24 21.25 7.89 -10.54
CA ASP A 24 20.33 6.85 -10.99
C ASP A 24 19.87 7.07 -12.44
N HIS A 25 19.75 8.35 -12.88
CA HIS A 25 19.11 8.77 -14.13
C HIS A 25 19.51 7.97 -15.37
N PRO A 26 20.82 7.69 -15.63
CA PRO A 26 21.23 6.96 -16.83
C PRO A 26 20.73 5.51 -16.89
N ARG A 27 20.26 4.95 -15.78
CA ARG A 27 19.90 3.52 -15.64
C ARG A 27 18.49 3.31 -15.08
N LEU A 28 17.67 4.35 -15.00
CA LEU A 28 16.28 4.21 -14.54
C LEU A 28 15.48 3.36 -15.52
N GLN A 29 14.76 2.37 -14.99
CA GLN A 29 13.79 1.60 -15.75
C GLN A 29 12.38 2.02 -15.36
N LEU A 30 11.55 2.35 -16.36
CA LEU A 30 10.13 2.66 -16.14
C LEU A 30 9.42 1.44 -15.52
N ARG A 31 8.63 1.67 -14.47
CA ARG A 31 7.84 0.64 -13.77
C ARG A 31 6.37 0.98 -13.62
N ALA A 32 5.97 2.24 -13.71
CA ALA A 32 4.55 2.57 -13.75
C ALA A 32 4.28 3.91 -14.45
N THR A 33 3.11 3.99 -15.06
CA THR A 33 2.62 5.20 -15.74
C THR A 33 1.40 5.81 -15.03
N LEU A 34 1.14 7.08 -15.33
CA LEU A 34 -0.13 7.75 -15.05
C LEU A 34 -1.24 7.23 -16.00
N PRO A 35 -2.53 7.53 -15.74
CA PRO A 35 -3.63 7.11 -16.61
C PRO A 35 -3.50 7.54 -18.08
N ASP A 36 -2.80 8.65 -18.35
CA ASP A 36 -2.54 9.18 -19.70
C ASP A 36 -1.29 8.55 -20.37
N GLY A 37 -0.67 7.56 -19.73
CA GLY A 37 0.55 6.89 -20.19
C GLY A 37 1.85 7.61 -19.83
N THR A 38 1.79 8.78 -19.18
CA THR A 38 3.00 9.51 -18.78
C THR A 38 3.87 8.66 -17.84
N PRO A 39 5.18 8.49 -18.13
CA PRO A 39 6.13 7.84 -17.23
C PRO A 39 6.13 8.48 -15.84
N ASN A 40 5.95 7.68 -14.79
CA ASN A 40 5.81 8.21 -13.43
C ASN A 40 6.77 7.59 -12.43
N SER A 41 6.80 6.26 -12.34
CA SER A 41 7.60 5.53 -11.35
C SER A 41 8.69 4.71 -12.01
N PHE A 42 9.87 4.68 -11.42
CA PHE A 42 11.09 4.10 -11.96
C PHE A 42 11.81 3.24 -10.92
N ALA A 43 12.43 2.15 -11.38
CA ALA A 43 13.36 1.35 -10.59
C ALA A 43 14.81 1.75 -10.89
N THR A 44 15.59 1.97 -9.85
CA THR A 44 17.06 2.11 -9.93
C THR A 44 17.69 0.81 -10.40
N HIS A 45 18.96 0.86 -10.83
CA HIS A 45 19.72 -0.33 -11.19
C HIS A 45 19.77 -1.38 -10.06
N LYS A 46 19.87 -0.93 -8.79
CA LYS A 46 19.87 -1.83 -7.62
C LYS A 46 18.51 -2.51 -7.43
N GLN A 47 17.41 -1.79 -7.61
CA GLN A 47 16.06 -2.35 -7.54
C GLN A 47 15.78 -3.32 -8.69
N GLN A 48 16.27 -3.04 -9.89
CA GLN A 48 16.20 -3.97 -11.02
C GLN A 48 16.91 -5.29 -10.72
N TRP A 49 18.12 -5.22 -10.14
CA TRP A 49 18.86 -6.40 -9.72
C TRP A 49 18.13 -7.16 -8.61
N LEU A 50 17.61 -6.46 -7.60
CA LEU A 50 16.81 -7.05 -6.51
C LEU A 50 15.62 -7.82 -7.08
N TRP A 51 14.85 -7.22 -8.00
CA TRP A 51 13.75 -7.89 -8.68
C TRP A 51 14.19 -9.15 -9.40
N GLN A 52 15.28 -9.10 -10.19
CA GLN A 52 15.79 -10.26 -10.93
C GLN A 52 16.22 -11.40 -9.99
N TRP A 53 16.85 -11.09 -8.87
CA TRP A 53 17.21 -12.08 -7.87
C TRP A 53 15.97 -12.71 -7.21
N LEU A 54 15.01 -11.89 -6.77
CA LEU A 54 13.77 -12.39 -6.16
C LEU A 54 12.96 -13.24 -7.14
N ALA A 55 12.83 -12.81 -8.40
CA ALA A 55 12.07 -13.51 -9.43
C ALA A 55 12.65 -14.88 -9.80
N LYS A 56 13.94 -15.13 -9.51
CA LYS A 56 14.58 -16.42 -9.76
C LYS A 56 14.17 -17.47 -8.74
N ASP A 57 14.11 -17.08 -7.47
CA ASP A 57 14.07 -18.02 -6.35
C ASP A 57 12.75 -17.96 -5.55
N PHE A 58 11.89 -16.95 -5.75
CA PHE A 58 10.68 -16.73 -4.97
C PHE A 58 9.40 -16.65 -5.80
N LYS A 59 8.31 -17.16 -5.24
CA LYS A 59 6.95 -16.83 -5.65
C LYS A 59 6.58 -15.45 -5.10
N MET A 60 6.39 -14.47 -5.97
CA MET A 60 6.22 -13.07 -5.57
C MET A 60 4.75 -12.66 -5.54
N VAL A 61 4.30 -12.20 -4.37
CA VAL A 61 2.95 -11.70 -4.10
C VAL A 61 3.04 -10.19 -3.91
N ALA A 62 2.33 -9.41 -4.71
CA ALA A 62 2.29 -7.95 -4.51
C ALA A 62 1.33 -7.59 -3.38
N VAL A 63 1.71 -6.64 -2.53
CA VAL A 63 0.92 -6.17 -1.39
C VAL A 63 0.90 -4.64 -1.35
N THR A 64 -0.08 -4.04 -2.03
CA THR A 64 -0.04 -2.62 -2.37
C THR A 64 -1.25 -1.82 -1.88
N ALA A 65 -1.01 -0.53 -1.70
CA ALA A 65 -2.03 0.49 -1.52
C ALA A 65 -2.79 0.83 -2.82
N ARG A 66 -2.27 0.43 -3.99
CA ARG A 66 -2.86 0.76 -5.29
C ARG A 66 -4.24 0.14 -5.47
N ASP A 67 -5.12 0.89 -6.12
CA ASP A 67 -6.36 0.37 -6.73
C ASP A 67 -6.04 -0.49 -7.95
N PHE A 68 -7.03 -1.24 -8.44
CA PHE A 68 -6.88 -2.16 -9.57
C PHE A 68 -6.24 -1.49 -10.79
N HIS A 69 -6.80 -0.38 -11.25
CA HIS A 69 -6.28 0.32 -12.42
C HIS A 69 -4.87 0.88 -12.20
N ALA A 70 -4.53 1.35 -11.00
CA ALA A 70 -3.17 1.78 -10.69
C ALA A 70 -2.18 0.63 -10.64
N PHE A 71 -2.61 -0.58 -10.25
CA PHE A 71 -1.80 -1.78 -10.32
C PHE A 71 -1.63 -2.29 -11.75
N GLU A 72 -2.67 -2.27 -12.60
CA GLU A 72 -2.57 -2.67 -14.02
C GLU A 72 -1.51 -1.89 -14.81
N ARG A 73 -1.23 -0.66 -14.39
CA ARG A 73 -0.18 0.18 -15.00
C ARG A 73 1.23 -0.12 -14.48
N VAL A 74 1.40 -1.10 -13.61
CA VAL A 74 2.72 -1.53 -13.10
C VAL A 74 3.34 -2.54 -14.06
N ASP A 75 4.52 -2.21 -14.59
CA ASP A 75 5.33 -3.06 -15.46
C ASP A 75 6.24 -3.98 -14.63
N LEU A 76 5.62 -4.90 -13.89
CA LEU A 76 6.27 -5.99 -13.18
C LEU A 76 5.44 -7.28 -13.33
N PRO A 77 6.02 -8.38 -13.84
CA PRO A 77 5.28 -9.61 -14.13
C PRO A 77 5.03 -10.46 -12.87
N PHE A 78 4.18 -9.98 -11.97
CA PHE A 78 3.67 -10.80 -10.87
C PHE A 78 2.83 -11.97 -11.41
N GLN A 79 3.09 -13.19 -10.92
CA GLN A 79 2.38 -14.41 -11.33
C GLN A 79 1.50 -15.01 -10.23
N GLU A 80 1.73 -14.60 -8.98
CA GLU A 80 0.95 -15.03 -7.84
C GLU A 80 -0.18 -14.04 -7.54
N GLU A 81 -0.87 -14.27 -6.43
CA GLU A 81 -1.90 -13.41 -5.90
C GLU A 81 -1.41 -11.96 -5.75
N VAL A 82 -2.35 -11.02 -5.83
CA VAL A 82 -2.07 -9.60 -5.67
C VAL A 82 -3.05 -9.02 -4.68
N VAL A 83 -2.53 -8.45 -3.60
CA VAL A 83 -3.29 -7.72 -2.61
C VAL A 83 -3.31 -6.24 -2.99
N LEU A 84 -4.51 -5.70 -3.22
CA LEU A 84 -4.78 -4.33 -3.63
C LEU A 84 -5.47 -3.54 -2.51
N ASN A 85 -5.61 -2.23 -2.71
CA ASN A 85 -6.43 -1.35 -1.87
C ASN A 85 -6.12 -1.51 -0.38
N HIS A 86 -4.83 -1.54 -0.02
CA HIS A 86 -4.35 -1.74 1.35
C HIS A 86 -4.81 -3.05 2.01
N GLY A 87 -5.18 -4.07 1.25
CA GLY A 87 -5.70 -5.35 1.80
C GLY A 87 -7.19 -5.58 1.55
N ALA A 88 -7.92 -4.59 1.03
CA ALA A 88 -9.35 -4.75 0.82
C ALA A 88 -9.70 -5.76 -0.29
N VAL A 89 -8.81 -5.93 -1.28
CA VAL A 89 -9.05 -6.81 -2.43
C VAL A 89 -7.86 -7.73 -2.63
N ILE A 90 -8.15 -8.99 -2.95
CA ILE A 90 -7.15 -9.98 -3.36
C ILE A 90 -7.55 -10.45 -4.75
N LEU A 91 -6.60 -10.40 -5.68
CA LEU A 91 -6.70 -11.05 -6.97
C LEU A 91 -5.99 -12.40 -6.91
N ASP A 92 -6.58 -13.43 -7.51
CA ASP A 92 -5.98 -14.72 -7.71
C ASP A 92 -4.86 -14.69 -8.78
N ARG A 93 -4.26 -15.85 -9.03
CA ARG A 93 -3.18 -16.04 -10.02
C ARG A 93 -3.66 -15.81 -11.46
N GLN A 94 -4.97 -15.87 -11.70
CA GLN A 94 -5.63 -15.58 -12.98
C GLN A 94 -6.13 -14.12 -13.05
N ARG A 95 -5.84 -13.30 -12.03
CA ARG A 95 -6.28 -11.90 -11.90
C ARG A 95 -7.79 -11.74 -11.70
N ASN A 96 -8.51 -12.79 -11.30
CA ASN A 96 -9.89 -12.66 -10.85
C ASN A 96 -9.93 -12.30 -9.36
N VAL A 97 -11.02 -11.70 -8.90
CA VAL A 97 -11.22 -11.42 -7.47
C VAL A 97 -11.36 -12.73 -6.69
N ASP A 98 -10.62 -12.85 -5.57
CA ASP A 98 -10.86 -13.90 -4.59
C ASP A 98 -12.25 -13.71 -3.96
N ALA A 99 -13.18 -14.58 -4.31
CA ALA A 99 -14.57 -14.49 -3.89
C ALA A 99 -14.75 -14.68 -2.37
N VAL A 100 -13.94 -15.52 -1.73
CA VAL A 100 -14.03 -15.79 -0.29
C VAL A 100 -13.62 -14.54 0.49
N TRP A 101 -12.50 -13.94 0.09
CA TRP A 101 -12.03 -12.69 0.67
C TRP A 101 -13.00 -11.54 0.41
N MET A 102 -13.48 -11.38 -0.83
CA MET A 102 -14.40 -10.31 -1.19
C MET A 102 -15.72 -10.39 -0.40
N VAL A 103 -16.31 -11.58 -0.24
CA VAL A 103 -17.52 -11.78 0.57
C VAL A 103 -17.27 -11.41 2.04
N LYS A 104 -16.10 -11.77 2.59
CA LYS A 104 -15.72 -11.37 3.96
C LYS A 104 -15.69 -9.84 4.07
N MET A 105 -15.04 -9.15 3.13
CA MET A 105 -14.93 -7.70 3.15
C MET A 105 -16.28 -7.00 2.94
N GLN A 106 -17.11 -7.48 2.01
CA GLN A 106 -18.46 -6.96 1.77
C GLN A 106 -19.38 -7.07 2.99
N ARG A 107 -19.26 -8.15 3.77
CA ARG A 107 -20.05 -8.33 4.99
C ARG A 107 -19.58 -7.41 6.12
N ALA A 108 -18.28 -7.15 6.21
CA ALA A 108 -17.70 -6.38 7.30
C ALA A 108 -17.74 -4.86 7.06
N LEU A 109 -17.56 -4.40 5.82
CA LEU A 109 -17.41 -2.99 5.48
C LEU A 109 -18.57 -2.07 5.91
N PRO A 110 -19.86 -2.47 5.83
CA PRO A 110 -20.97 -1.59 6.19
C PRO A 110 -20.86 -0.97 7.59
N ALA A 111 -20.32 -1.71 8.57
CA ALA A 111 -20.13 -1.22 9.93
C ALA A 111 -19.12 -0.06 10.06
N TYR A 112 -18.30 0.16 9.04
CA TYR A 112 -17.26 1.19 8.98
C TYR A 112 -17.53 2.27 7.93
N HIS A 113 -18.35 1.97 6.92
CA HIS A 113 -18.55 2.84 5.77
C HIS A 113 -19.18 4.18 6.16
N GLU A 114 -20.24 4.17 6.98
CA GLU A 114 -20.87 5.40 7.48
C GLU A 114 -19.89 6.25 8.31
N LYS A 115 -19.06 5.58 9.13
CA LYS A 115 -18.02 6.23 9.94
C LYS A 115 -16.96 6.92 9.06
N LEU A 116 -16.53 6.25 7.99
CA LEU A 116 -15.59 6.83 7.02
C LEU A 116 -16.19 8.08 6.37
N LEU A 117 -17.45 8.02 5.93
CA LEU A 117 -18.11 9.16 5.31
C LEU A 117 -18.26 10.35 6.27
N ALA A 118 -18.57 10.10 7.55
CA ALA A 118 -18.63 11.16 8.57
C ALA A 118 -17.29 11.91 8.71
N VAL A 119 -16.18 11.19 8.85
CA VAL A 119 -14.84 11.81 8.88
C VAL A 119 -14.55 12.53 7.57
N TRP A 120 -14.96 11.95 6.44
CA TRP A 120 -14.71 12.52 5.12
C TRP A 120 -15.44 13.84 4.89
N GLU A 121 -16.66 14.02 5.42
CA GLU A 121 -17.36 15.31 5.39
C GLU A 121 -16.58 16.39 6.16
N ALA A 122 -16.05 16.07 7.34
CA ALA A 122 -15.22 17.01 8.11
C ALA A 122 -13.94 17.41 7.34
N VAL A 123 -13.28 16.44 6.68
CA VAL A 123 -12.11 16.70 5.82
C VAL A 123 -12.48 17.59 4.64
N LYS A 124 -13.59 17.32 3.94
CA LYS A 124 -14.06 18.14 2.82
C LYS A 124 -14.33 19.59 3.27
N ALA A 125 -15.00 19.77 4.40
CA ALA A 125 -15.28 21.09 4.95
C ALA A 125 -13.99 21.86 5.27
N HIS A 126 -13.00 21.20 5.87
CA HIS A 126 -11.69 21.80 6.17
C HIS A 126 -10.94 22.23 4.90
N CYS A 127 -10.95 21.39 3.87
CA CYS A 127 -10.22 21.64 2.63
C CYS A 127 -10.93 22.59 1.65
N ALA A 128 -12.21 22.93 1.88
CA ALA A 128 -13.07 23.60 0.89
C ALA A 128 -12.50 24.92 0.35
N ALA A 129 -11.76 25.67 1.18
CA ALA A 129 -11.20 26.96 0.81
C ALA A 129 -9.87 26.89 0.04
N ASP A 130 -9.19 25.75 0.04
CA ASP A 130 -7.89 25.58 -0.63
C ASP A 130 -7.99 24.61 -1.82
N PRO A 131 -7.98 25.12 -3.07
CA PRO A 131 -8.06 24.29 -4.27
C PRO A 131 -6.81 23.44 -4.51
N GLY A 132 -5.77 23.59 -3.70
CA GLY A 132 -4.57 22.76 -3.74
C GLY A 132 -4.78 21.35 -3.23
N PHE A 133 -5.81 21.11 -2.40
CA PHE A 133 -6.17 19.78 -1.93
C PHE A 133 -6.82 18.95 -3.02
N ARG A 134 -6.41 17.67 -3.08
CA ARG A 134 -7.00 16.64 -3.93
C ARG A 134 -7.52 15.54 -3.02
N LEU A 135 -8.83 15.52 -2.87
CA LEU A 135 -9.58 14.57 -2.06
C LEU A 135 -10.15 13.50 -2.97
N ARG A 136 -9.89 12.22 -2.66
CA ARG A 136 -10.46 11.09 -3.40
C ARG A 136 -10.93 10.01 -2.43
N LEU A 137 -12.20 9.64 -2.53
CA LEU A 137 -12.66 8.33 -2.05
C LEU A 137 -12.26 7.30 -3.10
N VAL A 138 -11.52 6.27 -2.69
CA VAL A 138 -11.06 5.21 -3.59
C VAL A 138 -12.20 4.22 -3.78
N ASN A 139 -12.78 4.28 -4.98
CA ASN A 139 -13.81 3.37 -5.44
C ASN A 139 -13.18 2.33 -6.36
N ASP A 140 -13.40 1.07 -6.05
CA ASP A 140 -12.90 -0.07 -6.82
C ASP A 140 -13.82 -1.27 -6.58
N PHE A 141 -14.11 -2.08 -7.60
CA PHE A 141 -15.05 -3.21 -7.53
C PHE A 141 -16.42 -2.85 -6.89
N ASP A 142 -17.02 -1.74 -7.33
CA ASP A 142 -18.32 -1.22 -6.87
C ASP A 142 -18.40 -0.92 -5.36
N MET A 143 -17.24 -0.73 -4.71
CA MET A 143 -17.15 -0.41 -3.29
C MET A 143 -16.25 0.81 -3.05
N THR A 144 -16.62 1.62 -2.06
CA THR A 144 -15.76 2.70 -1.55
C THR A 144 -14.94 2.17 -0.38
N TRP A 145 -13.64 2.02 -0.59
CA TRP A 145 -12.76 1.37 0.39
C TRP A 145 -12.23 2.35 1.43
N TYR A 146 -11.65 3.46 1.00
CA TYR A 146 -10.97 4.41 1.89
C TYR A 146 -10.86 5.80 1.27
N GLY A 147 -10.49 6.79 2.08
CA GLY A 147 -10.22 8.15 1.62
C GLY A 147 -8.73 8.43 1.50
N VAL A 148 -8.32 9.17 0.47
CA VAL A 148 -6.95 9.68 0.32
C VAL A 148 -6.93 11.18 0.04
N ILE A 149 -6.10 11.89 0.78
CA ILE A 149 -5.84 13.32 0.67
C ILE A 149 -4.41 13.54 0.19
N LYS A 150 -4.27 14.35 -0.85
CA LYS A 150 -2.98 14.87 -1.33
C LYS A 150 -3.07 16.38 -1.49
N HIS A 151 -1.94 17.05 -1.56
CA HIS A 151 -1.87 18.47 -1.86
C HIS A 151 -0.91 18.75 -3.02
N ARG A 152 -1.18 19.77 -3.84
CA ARG A 152 -0.32 20.12 -5.00
C ARG A 152 1.10 20.52 -4.62
N LEU A 153 1.32 21.00 -3.38
CA LEU A 153 2.66 21.35 -2.88
C LEU A 153 3.57 20.12 -2.72
N GLY A 154 3.02 18.92 -2.62
CA GLY A 154 3.85 17.70 -2.61
C GLY A 154 4.59 17.44 -1.31
N THR A 155 4.28 18.16 -0.23
CA THR A 155 4.93 18.06 1.09
C THR A 155 3.99 17.44 2.13
N GLU A 156 4.56 16.82 3.15
CA GLU A 156 3.80 16.24 4.27
C GLU A 156 3.20 17.33 5.18
N ALA A 157 3.92 18.45 5.36
CA ALA A 157 3.57 19.52 6.29
C ALA A 157 2.16 20.11 6.06
N VAL A 158 1.71 20.20 4.81
CA VAL A 158 0.38 20.72 4.46
C VAL A 158 -0.76 19.76 4.81
N LEU A 159 -0.45 18.49 5.07
CA LEU A 159 -1.42 17.47 5.48
C LEU A 159 -1.58 17.39 7.01
N LEU A 160 -0.63 17.94 7.78
CA LEU A 160 -0.63 17.87 9.25
C LEU A 160 -1.86 18.52 9.90
N PRO A 161 -2.39 19.67 9.42
CA PRO A 161 -3.62 20.23 10.00
C PRO A 161 -4.84 19.31 9.83
N ILE A 162 -4.91 18.59 8.71
CA ILE A 162 -5.97 17.60 8.47
C ILE A 162 -5.76 16.39 9.38
N LEU A 163 -4.52 15.96 9.57
CA LEU A 163 -4.20 14.89 10.50
C LEU A 163 -4.67 15.22 11.93
N GLN A 164 -4.36 16.43 12.43
CA GLN A 164 -4.81 16.89 13.74
C GLN A 164 -6.34 16.92 13.88
N LEU A 165 -7.04 17.33 12.80
CA LEU A 165 -8.50 17.30 12.75
C LEU A 165 -9.03 15.88 12.88
N ILE A 166 -8.51 14.92 12.10
CA ILE A 166 -9.06 13.56 12.08
C ILE A 166 -8.67 12.74 13.31
N GLU A 167 -7.48 12.98 13.90
CA GLU A 167 -7.02 12.28 15.10
C GLU A 167 -7.96 12.47 16.30
N THR A 168 -8.66 13.60 16.35
CA THR A 168 -9.62 13.93 17.41
C THR A 168 -11.07 13.54 17.07
N HIS A 169 -11.31 13.00 15.86
CA HIS A 169 -12.64 12.57 15.46
C HIS A 169 -13.02 11.25 16.16
N GLU A 170 -14.27 11.13 16.61
CA GLU A 170 -14.74 9.99 17.41
C GLU A 170 -14.47 8.61 16.78
N HIS A 171 -14.55 8.47 15.46
CA HIS A 171 -14.32 7.21 14.74
C HIS A 171 -12.85 6.85 14.54
N LEU A 172 -11.92 7.79 14.74
CA LEU A 172 -10.49 7.49 14.87
C LEU A 172 -10.18 7.12 16.32
N MET A 173 -10.77 7.83 17.29
CA MET A 173 -10.58 7.57 18.71
C MET A 173 -11.16 6.22 19.17
N ASP A 174 -12.31 5.80 18.64
CA ASP A 174 -12.91 4.49 18.93
C ASP A 174 -12.20 3.33 18.22
N GLY A 175 -11.20 3.64 17.37
CA GLY A 175 -10.41 2.67 16.61
C GLY A 175 -11.16 2.00 15.47
N SER A 176 -12.31 2.52 15.04
CA SER A 176 -13.02 2.01 13.87
C SER A 176 -12.29 2.34 12.58
N LEU A 177 -11.69 3.52 12.53
CA LEU A 177 -10.84 3.96 11.44
C LEU A 177 -9.42 4.14 11.95
N TYR A 178 -8.48 4.13 11.01
CA TYR A 178 -7.10 4.53 11.26
C TYR A 178 -6.61 5.37 10.08
N TRP A 179 -5.45 5.98 10.25
CA TRP A 179 -4.83 6.79 9.21
C TRP A 179 -3.43 6.30 8.86
N HIS A 180 -2.99 6.64 7.65
CA HIS A 180 -1.63 6.41 7.18
C HIS A 180 -1.12 7.68 6.48
N LEU A 181 0.02 8.19 6.93
CA LEU A 181 0.70 9.34 6.33
C LEU A 181 2.10 8.91 5.86
N ASN A 182 2.36 9.04 4.57
CA ASN A 182 3.70 8.88 3.99
C ASN A 182 3.92 9.94 2.89
N GLY A 183 4.68 10.99 3.22
CA GLY A 183 4.91 12.10 2.31
C GLY A 183 3.61 12.83 1.95
N ASN A 184 3.35 13.02 0.66
CA ASN A 184 2.14 13.71 0.17
C ASN A 184 0.96 12.75 -0.02
N ASN A 185 0.70 11.90 0.97
CA ASN A 185 -0.37 10.90 0.92
C ASN A 185 -0.88 10.63 2.33
N LEU A 186 -1.99 11.27 2.70
CA LEU A 186 -2.74 10.97 3.92
C LEU A 186 -3.94 10.10 3.55
N ALA A 187 -3.98 8.87 4.04
CA ALA A 187 -5.09 7.96 3.84
C ALA A 187 -5.87 7.76 5.15
N ILE A 188 -7.18 7.60 5.06
CA ILE A 188 -8.11 7.31 6.17
C ILE A 188 -8.86 6.04 5.81
N LEU A 189 -8.70 4.99 6.61
CA LEU A 189 -9.15 3.65 6.27
C LEU A 189 -9.99 3.04 7.40
N PRO A 190 -11.05 2.28 7.06
CA PRO A 190 -11.63 1.29 7.96
C PRO A 190 -10.58 0.33 8.55
N LYS A 191 -10.65 0.03 9.84
CA LYS A 191 -9.71 -0.88 10.52
C LYS A 191 -9.62 -2.28 9.89
N ILE A 192 -10.72 -2.75 9.29
CA ILE A 192 -10.75 -4.03 8.58
C ILE A 192 -9.96 -4.04 7.26
N ILE A 193 -9.63 -2.88 6.71
CA ILE A 193 -8.81 -2.76 5.50
C ILE A 193 -7.37 -2.61 5.95
N ASN A 194 -6.63 -3.72 5.98
CA ASN A 194 -5.22 -3.69 6.30
C ASN A 194 -4.48 -4.82 5.56
N LYS A 195 -3.21 -4.56 5.23
CA LYS A 195 -2.37 -5.51 4.48
C LYS A 195 -2.10 -6.79 5.28
N GLN A 196 -2.05 -6.67 6.61
CA GLN A 196 -1.75 -7.78 7.52
C GLN A 196 -2.77 -8.91 7.39
N ASP A 197 -4.07 -8.61 7.46
CA ASP A 197 -5.12 -9.63 7.41
C ASP A 197 -5.18 -10.34 6.05
N ALA A 198 -4.91 -9.60 4.96
CA ALA A 198 -4.84 -10.17 3.61
C ALA A 198 -3.63 -11.10 3.45
N VAL A 199 -2.47 -10.70 3.97
CA VAL A 199 -1.24 -11.53 3.95
C VAL A 199 -1.40 -12.76 4.84
N ASP A 200 -1.96 -12.62 6.04
CA ASP A 200 -2.25 -13.75 6.93
C ASP A 200 -3.19 -14.77 6.27
N TYR A 201 -4.23 -14.30 5.59
CA TYR A 201 -5.13 -15.16 4.80
C TYR A 201 -4.37 -15.94 3.71
N LEU A 202 -3.52 -15.28 2.94
CA LEU A 202 -2.72 -15.94 1.90
C LEU A 202 -1.72 -16.95 2.49
N ILE A 203 -1.00 -16.58 3.56
CA ILE A 203 -0.07 -17.49 4.25
C ILE A 203 -0.78 -18.75 4.74
N LYS A 204 -1.98 -18.61 5.33
CA LYS A 204 -2.79 -19.76 5.77
C LYS A 204 -3.18 -20.66 4.60
N ASN A 205 -3.59 -20.08 3.48
CA ASN A 205 -3.93 -20.83 2.27
C ASN A 205 -2.70 -21.56 1.69
N TYR A 206 -1.53 -20.92 1.65
CA TYR A 206 -0.30 -21.57 1.19
C TYR A 206 0.14 -22.71 2.10
N LYS A 207 0.03 -22.56 3.43
CA LYS A 207 0.34 -23.63 4.40
C LYS A 207 -0.59 -24.84 4.29
N GLN A 208 -1.80 -24.67 3.78
CA GLN A 208 -2.69 -25.80 3.47
C GLN A 208 -2.26 -26.56 2.21
N GLN A 209 -1.65 -25.87 1.25
CA GLN A 209 -1.21 -26.45 -0.03
C GLN A 209 0.19 -27.05 0.05
N TYR A 210 1.07 -26.47 0.87
CA TYR A 210 2.48 -26.85 0.98
C TYR A 210 2.83 -27.09 2.45
N PRO A 211 3.44 -28.24 2.79
CA PRO A 211 3.78 -28.57 4.17
C PRO A 211 4.85 -27.65 4.77
N ASP A 212 5.81 -27.20 3.94
CA ASP A 212 6.89 -26.29 4.33
C ASP A 212 6.96 -25.10 3.38
N ILE A 213 6.76 -23.90 3.93
CA ILE A 213 6.93 -22.63 3.23
C ILE A 213 7.97 -21.76 3.93
N LEU A 214 8.74 -21.01 3.14
CA LEU A 214 9.58 -19.90 3.61
C LEU A 214 8.89 -18.61 3.19
N THR A 215 8.70 -17.70 4.13
CA THR A 215 8.04 -16.42 3.88
C THR A 215 9.01 -15.26 4.14
N ILE A 216 9.15 -14.40 3.14
CA ILE A 216 9.88 -13.14 3.26
C ILE A 216 8.90 -12.00 2.99
N ALA A 217 9.11 -10.85 3.60
CA ALA A 217 8.38 -9.63 3.25
C ALA A 217 9.32 -8.47 2.92
N ALA A 218 8.88 -7.54 2.08
CA ALA A 218 9.56 -6.26 1.89
C ALA A 218 8.56 -5.09 1.91
N GLY A 219 8.92 -4.01 2.59
CA GLY A 219 8.10 -2.81 2.72
C GLY A 219 8.87 -1.59 3.20
N ASP A 220 8.33 -0.40 2.90
CA ASP A 220 8.97 0.89 3.14
C ASP A 220 8.29 1.68 4.28
N SER A 221 7.01 1.39 4.53
CA SER A 221 6.13 2.23 5.35
C SER A 221 5.89 1.64 6.73
N LYS A 222 5.60 2.49 7.73
CA LYS A 222 5.24 2.01 9.08
C LYS A 222 4.04 1.05 9.07
N SER A 223 3.09 1.27 8.18
CA SER A 223 1.92 0.39 8.00
C SER A 223 2.26 -0.99 7.43
N ASP A 224 3.42 -1.15 6.79
CA ASP A 224 3.85 -2.43 6.23
C ASP A 224 4.41 -3.37 7.31
N ALA A 225 4.94 -2.81 8.40
CA ALA A 225 5.54 -3.58 9.49
C ALA A 225 4.63 -4.69 10.03
N ALA A 226 3.31 -4.44 10.06
CA ALA A 226 2.32 -5.39 10.55
C ALA A 226 2.23 -6.66 9.68
N PHE A 227 2.24 -6.54 8.34
CA PHE A 227 2.24 -7.73 7.48
C PHE A 227 3.63 -8.34 7.37
N MET A 228 4.68 -7.52 7.43
CA MET A 228 6.06 -7.99 7.40
C MET A 228 6.37 -8.88 8.61
N GLY A 229 5.83 -8.53 9.78
CA GLY A 229 5.96 -9.31 11.02
C GLY A 229 5.24 -10.67 11.00
N LEU A 230 4.45 -10.98 9.97
CA LEU A 230 3.87 -12.31 9.77
C LEU A 230 4.84 -13.29 9.09
N CYS A 231 5.92 -12.78 8.50
CA CYS A 231 6.86 -13.57 7.69
C CYS A 231 8.11 -13.98 8.50
N ASP A 232 8.82 -14.99 8.01
CA ASP A 232 10.04 -15.52 8.65
C ASP A 232 11.21 -14.50 8.59
N TYR A 233 11.29 -13.74 7.50
CA TYR A 233 12.29 -12.68 7.30
C TYR A 233 11.67 -11.44 6.67
N ALA A 234 12.32 -10.29 6.86
CA ALA A 234 11.88 -9.03 6.29
C ALA A 234 13.04 -8.19 5.72
N PHE A 235 12.80 -7.51 4.60
CA PHE A 235 13.69 -6.54 3.98
C PHE A 235 13.08 -5.15 4.04
N ILE A 236 13.86 -4.16 4.46
CA ILE A 236 13.41 -2.77 4.55
C ILE A 236 14.44 -1.91 3.82
N PRO A 237 14.08 -1.18 2.75
CA PRO A 237 15.01 -0.28 2.09
C PRO A 237 15.44 0.83 3.06
N THR A 238 16.73 1.15 3.09
CA THR A 238 17.31 1.91 4.21
C THR A 238 16.95 3.40 4.25
N ASN A 239 16.50 3.98 3.14
CA ASN A 239 16.12 5.41 3.08
C ASN A 239 14.61 5.66 3.24
N THR A 240 13.88 4.70 3.81
CA THR A 240 12.41 4.70 3.87
C THR A 240 11.90 5.10 5.25
N GLN A 241 10.58 5.36 5.35
CA GLN A 241 9.94 5.78 6.60
C GLN A 241 10.14 4.75 7.71
N LEU A 242 9.94 3.47 7.40
CA LEU A 242 10.05 2.38 8.36
C LEU A 242 11.49 2.22 8.85
N PHE A 243 12.47 2.20 7.93
CA PHE A 243 13.86 2.05 8.35
C PHE A 243 14.33 3.20 9.24
N LYS A 244 13.97 4.44 8.90
CA LYS A 244 14.31 5.62 9.71
C LYS A 244 13.69 5.54 11.11
N ALA A 245 12.46 5.05 11.23
CA ALA A 245 11.81 4.84 12.52
C ALA A 245 12.55 3.79 13.37
N LEU A 246 12.98 2.68 12.76
CA LEU A 246 13.77 1.65 13.45
C LEU A 246 15.14 2.19 13.88
N ALA A 247 15.86 2.86 12.99
CA ALA A 247 17.17 3.43 13.29
C ALA A 247 17.11 4.47 14.42
N ALA A 248 16.06 5.28 14.47
CA ALA A 248 15.85 6.26 15.54
C ALA A 248 15.52 5.63 16.90
N SER A 249 14.98 4.40 16.93
CA SER A 249 14.65 3.70 18.18
C SER A 249 15.85 3.05 18.88
N VAL A 250 17.00 3.01 18.21
CA VAL A 250 18.26 2.40 18.70
C VAL A 250 19.29 3.45 19.12
N ALA A 251 19.04 4.73 18.80
CA ALA A 251 19.88 5.88 19.16
C ALA A 251 19.39 6.54 20.46
#